data_AF-A0A024GLV9-F1
#
_entry.id   AF-A0A024GLV9-F1
#
_cell.length_a   1.000
_cell.length_b   1.000
_cell.length_c   1.000
_cell.angle_alpha   90.00
_cell.angle_beta   90.00
_cell.angle_gamma   90.00
#
_symmetry.space_group_name_H-M   'P 1'
#
loop_
_entity.id
_entity.type
_entity.pdbx_description
1 polymer ?
#
loop_
_entity_poly.entity_id
_entity_poly.type
_entity_poly.pdbx_seq_one_letter_code
_entity_poly.pdbx_strand_id
1 'polypeptide(L)' 'MNAVNESMRLYCAIHRAAAKMPTKDRINFIRRRLRAEYDTHREETNPDRLRFLHALAATQLETIQIQAKHLTDMLKSH' A
#
# COMPACT_ATOMS: atom_id res chain seq x y z
N MET A 1 14.64 13.38 4.94
CA MET A 1 13.99 12.13 5.37
C MET A 1 14.68 10.98 4.65
N ASN A 2 15.21 9.99 5.36
CA ASN A 2 16.07 8.94 4.74
C ASN A 2 15.22 7.96 3.91
N ALA A 3 15.69 7.50 2.75
CA ALA A 3 14.88 6.69 1.82
C ALA A 3 14.32 5.40 2.47
N VAL A 4 15.10 4.76 3.33
CA VAL A 4 14.70 3.58 4.11
C VAL A 4 13.53 3.89 5.06
N ASN A 5 13.55 5.07 5.70
CA ASN A 5 12.49 5.48 6.62
C ASN A 5 11.18 5.70 5.86
N GLU A 6 11.25 6.24 4.65
CA GLU A 6 10.08 6.49 3.82
C GLU A 6 9.47 5.18 3.30
N SER A 7 10.30 4.24 2.83
CA SER A 7 9.85 2.89 2.46
C SER A 7 9.11 2.20 3.61
N MET A 8 9.68 2.22 4.82
CA MET A 8 9.04 1.59 5.98
C MET A 8 7.73 2.28 6.38
N ARG A 9 7.69 3.61 6.32
CA ARG A 9 6.49 4.41 6.61
C ARG A 9 5.36 4.04 5.64
N LEU A 10 5.64 4.02 4.35
CA LEU A 10 4.66 3.68 3.30
C LEU A 10 4.20 2.23 3.41
N TYR A 11 5.11 1.29 3.62
CA TYR A 11 4.77 -0.12 3.85
C TYR A 11 3.78 -0.29 5.01
N CYS A 12 4.09 0.31 6.17
CA CYS A 12 3.22 0.27 7.34
C CYS A 12 1.86 0.94 7.07
N ALA A 13 1.86 2.09 6.39
CA ALA A 13 0.65 2.83 6.07
C ALA A 13 -0.28 2.03 5.15
N ILE A 14 0.25 1.42 4.09
CA ILE A 14 -0.51 0.57 3.17
C ILE A 14 -1.01 -0.68 3.89
N HIS A 15 -0.17 -1.31 4.72
CA HIS A 15 -0.57 -2.49 5.50
C HIS A 15 -1.74 -2.20 6.46
N ARG A 16 -1.76 -1.01 7.08
CA ARG A 16 -2.86 -0.53 7.92
C ARG A 16 -4.10 -0.15 7.11
N ALA A 17 -3.92 0.49 5.95
CA ALA A 17 -5.04 0.82 5.06
C ALA A 17 -5.72 -0.43 4.51
N ALA A 18 -4.92 -1.46 4.15
CA ALA A 18 -5.43 -2.76 3.74
C ALA A 18 -6.36 -3.38 4.80
N ALA A 19 -6.03 -3.25 6.09
CA ALA A 19 -6.85 -3.77 7.19
C ALA A 19 -8.25 -3.12 7.31
N LYS A 20 -8.48 -1.99 6.62
CA LYS A 20 -9.79 -1.33 6.56
C LYS A 20 -10.68 -1.85 5.42
N MET A 21 -10.17 -2.73 4.56
CA MET A 21 -10.96 -3.35 3.51
C MET A 21 -12.02 -4.27 4.12
N PRO A 22 -13.21 -4.37 3.51
CA PRO A 22 -14.34 -5.04 4.14
C PRO A 22 -14.27 -6.58 4.12
N THR A 23 -13.46 -7.17 3.24
CA THR A 23 -13.35 -8.64 3.12
C THR A 23 -11.93 -9.13 3.40
N LYS A 24 -11.83 -10.30 4.05
CA LYS A 24 -10.54 -10.96 4.34
C LYS A 24 -9.74 -11.23 3.07
N ASP A 25 -10.41 -11.61 1.98
CA ASP A 25 -9.74 -11.87 0.70
C ASP A 25 -9.10 -10.62 0.12
N ARG A 26 -9.79 -9.47 0.19
CA ARG A 26 -9.23 -8.19 -0.28
C ARG A 26 -8.05 -7.75 0.59
N ILE A 27 -8.17 -7.88 1.92
CA ILE A 27 -7.07 -7.61 2.86
C ILE A 27 -5.84 -8.45 2.48
N ASN A 28 -6.03 -9.75 2.30
CA ASN A 28 -4.95 -10.69 1.99
C ASN A 28 -4.32 -10.43 0.62
N PHE A 29 -5.12 -10.14 -0.39
CA PHE A 29 -4.64 -9.79 -1.73
C PHE A 29 -3.71 -8.58 -1.69
N ILE A 30 -4.13 -7.49 -1.03
CA ILE A 30 -3.34 -6.27 -0.95
C ILE A 30 -2.04 -6.52 -0.18
N ARG A 31 -2.09 -7.24 0.95
CA ARG A 31 -0.90 -7.55 1.74
C ARG A 31 0.11 -8.41 0.98
N ARG A 32 -0.36 -9.44 0.26
CA ARG A 32 0.51 -10.29 -0.58
C ARG A 32 1.16 -9.48 -1.69
N ARG A 33 0.38 -8.64 -2.38
CA ARG A 33 0.88 -7.77 -3.44
C ARG A 33 1.91 -6.77 -2.90
N LEU A 34 1.61 -6.09 -1.79
CA LEU A 34 2.53 -5.15 -1.14
C LEU A 34 3.86 -5.82 -0.80
N ARG A 35 3.82 -7.00 -0.18
CA ARG A 35 5.03 -7.76 0.14
C ARG A 35 5.84 -8.11 -1.10
N ALA A 36 5.18 -8.63 -2.15
CA ALA A 36 5.86 -8.99 -3.39
C ALA A 36 6.52 -7.77 -4.06
N GLU A 37 5.86 -6.62 -4.10
CA GLU A 37 6.42 -5.39 -4.67
C GLU A 37 7.65 -4.89 -3.88
N TYR A 38 7.62 -4.95 -2.54
CA TYR A 38 8.76 -4.56 -1.70
C TYR A 38 9.91 -5.57 -1.77
N ASP A 39 9.61 -6.87 -1.81
CA ASP A 39 10.62 -7.91 -1.97
C ASP A 39 11.33 -7.79 -3.34
N THR A 40 10.60 -7.43 -4.40
CA THR A 40 11.15 -7.24 -5.76
C THR A 40 12.16 -6.10 -5.82
N HIS A 41 11.96 -5.03 -5.06
CA HIS A 41 12.81 -3.83 -5.08
C HIS A 41 13.67 -3.68 -3.82
N ARG A 42 13.85 -4.75 -3.04
CA ARG A 42 14.55 -4.70 -1.74
C ARG A 42 15.97 -4.16 -1.82
N GLU A 43 16.65 -4.42 -2.92
CA GLU A 43 18.05 -4.05 -3.16
C GLU A 43 18.20 -2.81 -4.04
N GLU A 44 17.09 -2.12 -4.33
CA GLU A 44 17.13 -0.86 -5.09
C GLU A 44 17.85 0.23 -4.29
N THR A 45 18.86 0.83 -4.91
CA THR A 45 19.70 1.89 -4.31
C THR A 45 19.73 3.15 -5.17
N ASN A 46 19.24 3.08 -6.41
CA ASN A 46 19.19 4.22 -7.30
C ASN A 46 18.21 5.27 -6.75
N PRO A 47 18.67 6.51 -6.46
CA PRO A 47 17.83 7.53 -5.83
C PRO A 47 16.61 7.95 -6.67
N ASP A 48 16.74 7.99 -8.01
CA ASP A 48 15.62 8.31 -8.90
C ASP A 48 14.56 7.21 -8.90
N ARG A 49 14.99 5.95 -8.92
CA ARG A 49 14.06 4.81 -8.83
C ARG A 49 13.37 4.76 -7.48
N LEU A 50 14.10 4.98 -6.39
CA LEU A 50 13.50 5.05 -5.06
C LEU A 50 12.46 6.17 -4.96
N ARG A 51 12.76 7.37 -5.48
CA ARG A 51 11.78 8.47 -5.54
C ARG A 51 10.51 8.08 -6.30
N PHE A 52 10.68 7.44 -7.46
CA PHE A 52 9.55 6.96 -8.26
C PHE A 52 8.73 5.91 -7.50
N LEU A 53 9.38 4.91 -6.89
CA LEU A 53 8.72 3.86 -6.13
C LEU A 53 7.98 4.41 -4.90
N HIS A 54 8.55 5.42 -4.23
CA HIS A 54 7.88 6.11 -3.12
C HIS A 54 6.64 6.86 -3.58
N ALA A 55 6.72 7.58 -4.71
CA ALA A 55 5.57 8.26 -5.30
C ALA A 55 4.47 7.25 -5.69
N LEU A 56 4.85 6.14 -6.34
CA LEU A 56 3.93 5.06 -6.68
C LEU A 56 3.23 4.49 -5.44
N ALA A 57 3.99 4.17 -4.39
CA ALA A 57 3.44 3.65 -3.14
C ALA A 57 2.51 4.67 -2.44
N ALA A 58 2.80 5.96 -2.52
CA ALA A 58 1.91 7.02 -2.02
C ALA A 58 0.58 7.03 -2.79
N THR A 59 0.61 6.98 -4.12
CA THR A 59 -0.62 6.88 -4.95
C THR A 59 -1.42 5.60 -4.66
N GLN A 60 -0.73 4.47 -4.48
CA GLN A 60 -1.37 3.21 -4.11
C GLN A 60 -2.04 3.30 -2.73
N LEU A 61 -1.41 3.96 -1.75
CA LEU A 61 -1.99 4.20 -0.43
C LEU A 61 -3.30 4.98 -0.52
N GLU A 62 -3.31 6.10 -1.25
CA GLU A 62 -4.52 6.91 -1.47
C GLU A 62 -5.63 6.08 -2.12
N THR A 63 -5.29 5.33 -3.16
CA THR A 63 -6.22 4.44 -3.86
C THR A 63 -6.84 3.41 -2.91
N ILE A 64 -6.03 2.76 -2.08
CA ILE A 64 -6.49 1.74 -1.12
C ILE A 64 -7.39 2.38 -0.06
N GLN A 65 -7.08 3.60 0.40
CA GLN A 65 -7.93 4.30 1.37
C GLN A 65 -9.31 4.64 0.78
N ILE A 66 -9.37 5.14 -0.46
CA ILE A 66 -10.62 5.43 -1.17
C ILE A 66 -11.43 4.14 -1.38
N GLN A 67 -10.78 3.07 -1.86
CA GLN A 67 -11.43 1.78 -2.08
C GLN A 67 -11.98 1.18 -0.79
N ALA A 68 -11.24 1.25 0.31
CA ALA A 68 -11.68 0.74 1.61
C ALA A 68 -12.96 1.45 2.07
N LYS A 69 -13.01 2.78 1.93
CA LYS A 69 -14.22 3.56 2.23
C LYS A 69 -15.38 3.15 1.32
N HIS A 70 -15.17 3.22 0.01
CA HIS A 70 -16.23 2.98 -0.98
C HIS A 70 -16.82 1.58 -0.90
N LEU A 71 -15.98 0.53 -0.80
CA LEU A 71 -16.44 -0.85 -0.70
C LEU A 71 -17.16 -1.12 0.63
N THR A 72 -16.71 -0.49 1.71
CA THR A 72 -17.40 -0.59 3.01
C THR A 72 -18.78 0.05 2.94
N ASP A 73 -18.90 1.22 2.31
CA ASP A 73 -20.17 1.93 2.16
C ASP A 73 -21.14 1.11 1.29
N MET A 74 -20.68 0.58 0.15
CA MET A 74 -21.51 -0.28 -0.71
C MET A 74 -22.02 -1.55 -0.02
N LEU A 75 -21.21 -2.18 0.84
CA LEU A 75 -21.63 -3.38 1.58
C LEU A 75 -22.58 -3.09 2.73
N LYS A 76 -22.69 -1.84 3.20
CA LYS A 76 -23.63 -1.41 4.23
C LYS A 76 -24.98 -0.96 3.66
N SER A 77 -25.00 -0.53 2.41
CA SER A 77 -26.22 -0.05 1.72
C SER A 77 -27.07 -1.17 1.12
N HIS A 78 -26.64 -2.42 1.25
CA HIS A 78 -27.38 -3.65 0.93
C HIS A 78 -27.70 -4.41 2.22
#